data_AF-A0A7S3CBR5-F1
#
_entry.id   AF-A0A7S3CBR5-F1
#
_cell.length_a   1.000
_cell.length_b   1.000
_cell.length_c   1.000
_cell.angle_alpha   90.00
_cell.angle_beta   90.00
_cell.angle_gamma   90.00
#
_symmetry.space_group_name_H-M   'P 1'
#
loop_
_entity.id
_entity.type
_entity.pdbx_description
1 polymer ?
#
loop_
_entity_poly.entity_id
_entity_poly.type
_entity_poly.pdbx_seq_one_letter_code
_entity_poly.pdbx_strand_id
1 'polypeptide(L)'
;MDDDAAASPLFTYLRTKLPDLLERAVSEGWKVAVPQASSLRGAAISQALVESHLLRQTAIRDEWKTANGRTVVVVKDSGSGSVRLTAGRGFPVQGNTVSVLAEDLWYGPSSDQGLQLVSVSEPLEKDSLSTLNSYATTVLEGEGGLPQNAYL
;
A
#
# COMPACT_ATOMS: atom_id res chain seq x y z
N MET A 1 -10.75 15.11 9.11
CA MET A 1 -9.36 14.92 9.58
C MET A 1 -8.56 14.66 8.34
N ASP A 2 -7.87 15.70 7.90
CA ASP A 2 -7.04 15.77 6.71
C ASP A 2 -5.87 14.78 6.86
N ASP A 3 -6.02 13.61 6.24
CA ASP A 3 -4.93 12.63 6.11
C ASP A 3 -4.02 13.15 5.00
N ASP A 4 -3.25 14.19 5.34
CA ASP A 4 -2.32 14.84 4.44
C ASP A 4 -1.22 13.84 4.04
N ALA A 5 -1.13 13.55 2.74
CA ALA A 5 -0.19 12.56 2.23
C ALA A 5 1.28 12.97 2.51
N ALA A 6 1.56 14.27 2.56
CA ALA A 6 2.89 14.78 2.85
C ALA A 6 3.27 14.68 4.34
N ALA A 7 2.29 14.57 5.24
CA ALA A 7 2.46 14.29 6.66
C ALA A 7 2.52 12.79 6.98
N SER A 8 2.24 11.91 6.01
CA SER A 8 2.27 10.46 6.23
C SER A 8 3.66 10.00 6.73
N PRO A 9 3.70 9.03 7.67
CA PRO A 9 4.97 8.52 8.17
C PRO A 9 5.78 7.81 7.07
N LEU A 10 5.14 7.25 6.04
CA LEU A 10 5.82 6.65 4.89
C LEU A 10 6.55 7.73 4.07
N PHE A 11 5.86 8.83 3.76
CA PHE A 11 6.45 9.92 2.99
C PHE A 11 7.51 10.69 3.80
N THR A 12 7.29 10.85 5.10
CA THR A 12 8.29 11.40 6.02
C THR A 12 9.57 10.55 6.04
N TYR A 13 9.44 9.21 6.03
CA TYR A 13 10.60 8.32 5.94
C TYR A 13 11.34 8.50 4.62
N LEU A 14 10.63 8.52 3.48
CA LEU A 14 11.24 8.77 2.16
C LEU A 14 12.06 10.07 2.17
N ARG A 15 11.47 11.16 2.68
CA ARG A 15 12.12 12.49 2.70
C ARG A 15 13.32 12.57 3.65
N THR A 16 13.30 11.84 4.76
CA THR A 16 14.32 11.97 5.82
C THR A 16 15.42 10.92 5.75
N LYS A 17 15.12 9.73 5.23
CA LYS A 17 16.04 8.58 5.22
C LYS A 17 16.53 8.21 3.83
N LEU A 18 15.79 8.57 2.78
CA LEU A 18 16.08 8.16 1.40
C LEU A 18 16.05 9.37 0.43
N PRO A 19 16.83 10.44 0.70
CA PRO A 19 16.81 11.64 -0.13
C PRO A 19 17.19 11.38 -1.59
N ASP A 20 18.19 10.53 -1.85
CA ASP A 20 18.58 10.17 -3.22
C ASP A 20 17.44 9.50 -4.00
N LEU A 21 16.65 8.66 -3.33
CA LEU A 21 15.51 7.99 -3.94
C LEU A 21 14.37 8.98 -4.21
N LEU A 22 14.16 9.95 -3.31
CA LEU A 22 13.20 11.03 -3.51
C LEU A 22 13.58 11.91 -4.70
N GLU A 23 14.83 12.35 -4.78
CA GLU A 23 15.31 13.17 -5.90
C GLU A 23 15.17 12.44 -7.23
N ARG A 24 15.51 11.15 -7.25
CA ARG A 24 15.30 10.30 -8.41
C ARG A 24 13.83 10.19 -8.79
N ALA A 25 12.94 9.99 -7.83
CA ALA A 25 11.51 9.92 -8.06
C ALA A 25 10.95 11.22 -8.65
N VAL A 26 11.42 12.37 -8.16
CA VAL A 26 11.05 13.68 -8.71
C VAL A 26 11.58 13.85 -10.14
N SER A 27 12.86 13.55 -10.36
CA SER A 27 13.51 13.72 -11.66
C SER A 27 12.90 12.83 -12.75
N GLU A 28 12.59 11.58 -12.42
CA GLU A 28 12.00 10.61 -13.34
C GLU A 28 10.46 10.69 -13.41
N GLY A 29 9.81 11.60 -12.67
CA GLY A 29 8.36 11.77 -12.68
C GLY A 29 7.59 10.56 -12.12
N TRP A 30 8.15 9.89 -11.11
CA TRP A 30 7.50 8.79 -10.42
C TRP A 30 6.36 9.29 -9.53
N LYS A 31 5.51 8.35 -9.10
CA LYS A 31 4.41 8.59 -8.17
C LYS A 31 4.69 7.89 -6.85
N VAL A 32 4.18 8.41 -5.74
CA VAL A 32 4.28 7.75 -4.44
C VAL A 32 2.88 7.37 -3.96
N ALA A 33 2.60 6.08 -3.83
CA ALA A 33 1.41 5.60 -3.16
C ALA A 33 1.58 5.78 -1.65
N VAL A 34 0.80 6.67 -1.06
CA VAL A 34 0.86 7.01 0.36
C VAL A 34 -0.32 6.34 1.06
N PRO A 35 -0.11 5.24 1.79
CA PRO A 35 -1.17 4.65 2.59
C PRO A 35 -1.58 5.57 3.73
N GLN A 36 -2.87 5.53 4.08
CA GLN A 36 -3.41 6.30 5.19
C GLN A 36 -2.64 6.03 6.47
N ALA A 37 -2.37 7.09 7.25
CA ALA A 37 -1.54 6.98 8.44
C ALA A 37 -2.13 5.98 9.47
N SER A 38 -3.47 5.90 9.53
CA SER A 38 -4.19 4.95 10.39
C SER A 38 -3.94 3.49 9.99
N SER A 39 -3.82 3.21 8.69
CA SER A 39 -3.55 1.85 8.17
C SER A 39 -2.09 1.43 8.34
N LEU A 40 -1.19 2.37 8.62
CA LEU A 40 0.22 2.12 8.93
C LEU A 40 0.49 1.94 10.44
N ARG A 41 -0.52 2.12 11.31
CA ARG A 41 -0.33 2.06 12.76
C ARG A 41 0.14 0.66 13.18
N GLY A 42 1.37 0.57 13.69
CA GLY A 42 2.00 -0.68 14.11
C GLY A 42 2.84 -1.38 13.04
N ALA A 43 2.88 -0.85 11.81
CA ALA A 43 3.77 -1.34 10.76
C ALA A 43 5.17 -0.73 10.91
N ALA A 44 6.20 -1.56 10.76
CA ALA A 44 7.59 -1.08 10.71
C ALA A 44 7.86 -0.48 9.32
N ILE A 45 8.07 0.84 9.26
CA ILE A 45 8.43 1.51 8.00
C ILE A 45 9.89 1.20 7.67
N SER A 46 10.08 0.42 6.61
CA SER A 46 11.39 0.02 6.10
C SER A 46 11.62 0.61 4.71
N GLN A 47 12.87 0.62 4.27
CA GLN A 47 13.21 1.02 2.91
C GLN A 47 12.45 0.18 1.86
N ALA A 48 12.38 -1.15 2.05
CA ALA A 48 11.67 -2.03 1.13
C ALA A 48 10.17 -1.71 1.04
N LEU A 49 9.54 -1.31 2.14
CA LEU A 49 8.16 -0.84 2.16
C LEU A 49 8.02 0.43 1.31
N VAL A 50 8.88 1.42 1.52
CA VAL A 50 8.86 2.68 0.76
C VAL A 50 9.09 2.43 -0.73
N GLU A 51 10.07 1.60 -1.10
CA GLU A 51 10.36 1.24 -2.49
C GLU A 51 9.18 0.55 -3.17
N SER A 52 8.40 -0.23 -2.42
CA SER A 52 7.18 -0.89 -2.90
C SER A 52 6.02 0.08 -3.15
N HIS A 53 6.13 1.31 -2.66
CA HIS A 53 5.14 2.37 -2.80
C HIS A 53 5.58 3.48 -3.77
N LEU A 54 6.81 3.43 -4.28
CA LEU A 54 7.29 4.29 -5.36
C LEU A 54 6.97 3.65 -6.71
N LEU A 55 6.11 4.29 -7.48
CA LEU A 55 5.48 3.75 -8.68
C LEU A 55 5.99 4.50 -9.92
N ARG A 56 6.63 3.75 -10.82
CA ARG A 56 6.99 4.23 -12.16
C ARG A 56 6.04 3.67 -13.20
N GLN A 57 5.61 4.54 -14.10
CA GLN A 57 4.80 4.12 -15.23
C GLN A 57 5.64 3.27 -16.19
N THR A 58 5.05 2.20 -16.73
CA THR A 58 5.70 1.37 -17.73
C THR A 58 5.12 1.65 -19.12
N ALA A 59 5.74 1.07 -20.16
CA ALA A 59 5.19 1.08 -21.51
C ALA A 59 3.89 0.27 -21.63
N ILE A 60 3.59 -0.60 -20.66
CA ILE A 60 2.38 -1.40 -20.62
C ILE A 60 1.27 -0.57 -19.99
N ARG A 61 0.16 -0.44 -20.72
CA ARG A 61 -1.01 0.30 -20.26
C ARG A 61 -1.54 -0.34 -18.97
N ASP A 62 -1.90 0.51 -18.00
CA ASP A 62 -2.48 0.08 -16.72
C ASP A 62 -1.55 -0.81 -15.88
N GLU A 63 -0.24 -0.85 -16.20
CA GLU A 63 0.78 -1.54 -15.42
C GLU A 63 1.87 -0.55 -14.99
N TRP A 64 2.11 -0.51 -13.68
CA TRP A 64 3.20 0.23 -13.08
C TRP A 64 4.21 -0.72 -12.45
N LYS A 65 5.45 -0.25 -12.32
CA LYS A 65 6.48 -0.95 -11.58
C LYS A 65 6.86 -0.17 -10.33
N THR A 66 7.19 -0.89 -9.28
CA THR A 66 7.74 -0.27 -8.08
C THR A 66 9.24 0.01 -8.24
N ALA A 67 9.83 0.79 -7.33
CA ALA A 67 11.28 1.03 -7.30
C ALA A 67 12.08 -0.26 -7.10
N ASN A 68 11.56 -1.19 -6.29
CA ASN A 68 12.13 -2.53 -6.11
C ASN A 68 11.73 -3.56 -7.20
N GLY A 69 11.15 -3.10 -8.31
CA GLY A 69 10.93 -3.91 -9.51
C GLY A 69 9.70 -4.82 -9.52
N ARG A 70 8.82 -4.68 -8.52
CA ARG A 70 7.54 -5.40 -8.43
C ARG A 70 6.50 -4.76 -9.35
N THR A 71 5.47 -5.52 -9.72
CA THR A 71 4.42 -5.06 -10.62
C THR A 71 3.18 -4.64 -9.82
N VAL A 72 2.59 -3.49 -10.19
CA VAL A 72 1.31 -3.01 -9.68
C VAL A 72 0.38 -2.77 -10.87
N VAL A 73 -0.81 -3.35 -10.82
CA VAL A 73 -1.82 -3.19 -11.86
C VAL A 73 -2.81 -2.10 -11.45
N VAL A 74 -3.10 -1.17 -12.35
CA VAL A 74 -4.06 -0.08 -12.13
C VAL A 74 -5.41 -0.50 -12.71
N VAL A 75 -6.43 -0.58 -11.87
CA VAL A 75 -7.79 -0.96 -12.28
C VAL A 75 -8.69 0.26 -12.16
N LYS A 76 -9.23 0.73 -13.29
CA LYS A 76 -10.18 1.84 -13.34
C LYS A 76 -11.60 1.30 -13.46
N ASP A 77 -12.44 1.62 -12.47
CA ASP A 77 -13.85 1.28 -12.51
C ASP A 77 -14.60 2.31 -13.38
N SER A 78 -15.08 1.88 -14.55
CA SER A 78 -15.74 2.79 -15.51
C SER A 78 -17.13 3.25 -15.06
N GLY A 79 -17.75 2.57 -14.09
CA GLY A 79 -19.07 2.93 -13.58
C GLY A 79 -19.01 3.97 -12.45
N SER A 80 -18.05 3.82 -11.54
CA SER A 80 -17.87 4.70 -10.38
C SER A 80 -16.83 5.79 -10.60
N GLY A 81 -15.95 5.66 -11.61
CA GLY A 81 -14.76 6.51 -11.75
C GLY A 81 -13.64 6.23 -10.74
N SER A 82 -13.84 5.24 -9.86
CA SER A 82 -12.88 4.86 -8.82
C SER A 82 -11.65 4.16 -9.41
N VAL A 83 -10.47 4.48 -8.88
CA VAL A 83 -9.20 3.85 -9.26
C VAL A 83 -8.72 2.94 -8.14
N ARG A 84 -8.27 1.74 -8.49
CA ARG A 84 -7.71 0.75 -7.57
C ARG A 84 -6.31 0.33 -8.04
N LEU A 85 -5.43 0.06 -7.09
CA LEU A 85 -4.10 -0.50 -7.32
C LEU A 85 -4.07 -1.93 -6.80
N THR A 86 -3.68 -2.87 -7.67
CA THR A 86 -3.59 -4.30 -7.33
C THR A 86 -2.14 -4.73 -7.32
N ALA A 87 -1.68 -5.28 -6.20
CA ALA A 87 -0.36 -5.87 -6.03
C ALA A 87 -0.22 -7.08 -6.96
N GLY A 88 0.72 -7.00 -7.90
CA GLY A 88 0.99 -8.04 -8.88
C GLY A 88 2.28 -8.80 -8.56
N ARG A 89 2.99 -9.20 -9.61
CA ARG A 89 4.20 -10.02 -9.52
C ARG A 89 5.27 -9.39 -8.63
N GLY A 90 5.86 -10.20 -7.75
CA GLY A 90 6.97 -9.81 -6.87
C GLY A 90 6.56 -9.30 -5.50
N PHE A 91 5.27 -9.07 -5.25
CA PHE A 91 4.74 -8.85 -3.90
C PHE A 91 4.60 -10.20 -3.15
N PRO A 92 4.78 -10.21 -1.81
CA PRO A 92 4.58 -11.41 -1.00
C PRO A 92 3.11 -11.87 -1.03
N VAL A 93 2.17 -10.94 -1.06
CA VAL A 93 0.74 -11.19 -1.20
C VAL A 93 0.25 -10.57 -2.51
N GLN A 94 0.06 -11.42 -3.52
CA GLN A 94 -0.45 -11.00 -4.83
C GLN A 94 -1.98 -10.91 -4.81
N GLY A 95 -2.54 -10.02 -5.64
CA GLY A 95 -3.98 -9.77 -5.72
C GLY A 95 -4.52 -8.83 -4.63
N ASN A 96 -3.69 -8.42 -3.66
CA ASN A 96 -4.06 -7.39 -2.69
C ASN A 96 -4.42 -6.10 -3.43
N THR A 97 -5.63 -5.60 -3.22
CA THR A 97 -6.15 -4.44 -3.95
C THR A 97 -6.49 -3.32 -2.99
N VAL A 98 -5.99 -2.12 -3.29
CA VAL A 98 -6.19 -0.92 -2.46
C VAL A 98 -6.84 0.18 -3.29
N SER A 99 -7.70 0.97 -2.66
CA SER A 99 -8.40 2.05 -3.34
C SER A 99 -7.56 3.32 -3.33
N VAL A 100 -7.53 4.03 -4.46
CA VAL A 100 -6.99 5.38 -4.53
C VAL A 100 -8.05 6.33 -3.98
N LEU A 101 -7.67 7.10 -2.97
CA LEU A 101 -8.55 8.01 -2.24
C LEU A 101 -8.41 9.45 -2.74
N ALA A 102 -7.18 9.87 -3.05
CA ALA A 102 -6.87 11.20 -3.53
C ALA A 102 -5.55 11.19 -4.30
N GLU A 103 -5.36 12.20 -5.15
CA GLU A 103 -4.09 12.50 -5.79
C GLU A 103 -3.70 13.94 -5.42
N ASP A 104 -2.47 14.11 -4.97
CA ASP A 104 -1.91 15.39 -4.55
C ASP A 104 -0.56 15.63 -5.25
N LEU A 105 -0.10 16.88 -5.26
CA LEU A 105 1.16 17.26 -5.88
C LEU A 105 2.03 17.97 -4.85
N TRP A 106 3.09 17.28 -4.42
CA TRP A 106 4.02 17.80 -3.45
C TRP A 106 5.21 18.48 -4.15
N TYR A 107 5.50 19.71 -3.76
CA TYR A 107 6.70 20.43 -4.20
C TYR A 107 7.76 20.37 -3.12
N GLY A 108 8.95 19.93 -3.51
CA GLY A 108 10.10 19.94 -2.61
C GLY A 108 10.56 21.35 -2.29
N PRO A 109 11.20 21.56 -1.13
CA PRO A 109 11.69 22.89 -0.74
C PRO A 109 12.75 23.45 -1.71
N SER A 110 13.36 22.61 -2.54
CA SER A 110 14.44 22.97 -3.47
C SER A 110 14.16 22.56 -4.92
N SER A 111 12.98 22.00 -5.21
CA SER A 111 12.65 21.45 -6.52
C SER A 111 11.44 22.17 -7.10
N ASP A 112 11.61 22.70 -8.31
CA ASP A 112 10.51 23.25 -9.13
C ASP A 112 9.63 22.11 -9.73
N GLN A 113 10.17 20.89 -9.78
CA GLN A 113 9.43 19.70 -10.19
C GLN A 113 8.63 19.12 -9.01
N GLY A 114 7.32 18.95 -9.21
CA GLY A 114 6.42 18.33 -8.24
C GLY A 114 6.47 16.80 -8.29
N LEU A 115 6.32 16.17 -7.13
CA LEU A 115 6.14 14.72 -6.98
C LEU A 115 4.67 14.40 -6.78
N GLN A 116 4.12 13.49 -7.58
CA GLN A 116 2.73 13.12 -7.43
C GLN A 116 2.56 12.14 -6.26
N LEU A 117 1.77 12.54 -5.27
CA LEU A 117 1.36 11.68 -4.15
C LEU A 117 -0.01 11.09 -4.46
N VAL A 118 -0.18 9.79 -4.23
CA VAL A 118 -1.42 9.06 -4.46
C VAL A 118 -1.84 8.46 -3.13
N SER A 119 -2.79 9.08 -2.46
CA SER A 119 -3.31 8.57 -1.18
C SER A 119 -4.06 7.27 -1.43
N VAL A 120 -3.71 6.21 -0.71
CA VAL A 120 -4.34 4.89 -0.82
C VAL A 120 -4.89 4.42 0.52
N SER A 121 -5.97 3.63 0.49
CA SER A 121 -6.67 3.19 1.70
C SER A 121 -5.80 2.34 2.64
N GLU A 122 -4.95 1.50 2.07
CA GLU A 122 -4.10 0.53 2.78
C GLU A 122 -2.74 0.42 2.07
N PRO A 123 -1.69 -0.07 2.76
CA PRO A 123 -0.42 -0.34 2.12
C PRO A 123 -0.54 -1.45 1.04
N LEU A 124 0.23 -1.31 -0.03
CA LEU A 124 0.28 -2.28 -1.13
C LEU A 124 0.85 -3.63 -0.67
N GLU A 125 1.85 -3.58 0.21
CA GLU A 125 2.40 -4.75 0.89
C GLU A 125 1.71 -4.92 2.24
N LYS A 126 1.04 -6.06 2.43
CA LYS A 126 0.59 -6.50 3.74
C LYS A 126 1.70 -7.36 4.35
N ASP A 127 2.09 -7.03 5.58
CA ASP A 127 3.01 -7.89 6.33
C ASP A 127 2.34 -9.25 6.53
N SER A 128 3.03 -10.32 6.17
CA SER A 128 2.48 -11.69 6.24
C SER A 128 2.12 -12.10 7.68
N LEU A 129 2.61 -11.39 8.72
CA LEU A 129 2.20 -11.60 10.11
C LEU A 129 0.75 -11.16 10.39
N SER A 130 0.22 -10.18 9.65
CA SER A 130 -1.20 -9.78 9.79
C SER A 130 -2.15 -10.85 9.26
N THR A 131 -1.70 -11.67 8.29
CA THR A 131 -2.48 -12.79 7.75
C THR A 131 -2.53 -13.98 8.71
N LEU A 132 -1.50 -14.18 9.54
CA LEU A 132 -1.49 -15.24 10.57
C LEU A 132 -2.46 -14.95 11.73
N ASN A 133 -2.67 -13.68 12.09
CA ASN A 133 -3.64 -13.32 13.12
C ASN A 133 -5.11 -13.49 12.69
N SER A 134 -5.40 -13.56 11.39
CA SER A 134 -6.77 -13.82 10.91
C SER A 134 -7.15 -15.29 10.94
N TYR A 135 -6.18 -16.22 11.02
CA TYR A 135 -6.45 -17.66 11.18
C TYR A 135 -6.47 -18.11 12.64
N ALA A 136 -5.93 -17.32 13.57
CA ALA A 136 -5.91 -17.65 15.00
C ALA A 136 -7.24 -17.35 15.72
N THR A 137 -8.19 -16.65 15.10
CA THR A 137 -9.44 -16.22 15.74
C THR A 137 -10.69 -17.01 15.30
N THR A 138 -10.54 -18.07 14.50
CA THR A 138 -11.69 -18.90 14.05
C THR A 138 -11.69 -20.32 14.60
N VAL A 139 -10.72 -20.68 15.45
CA VAL A 139 -10.66 -21.98 16.14
C VAL A 139 -10.49 -21.73 17.62
N LEU A 140 -11.54 -21.26 18.30
CA LEU A 140 -11.75 -21.37 19.76
C LEU A 140 -13.12 -20.77 20.17
N GLU A 141 -14.20 -21.01 19.41
CA GLU A 141 -15.57 -20.89 19.92
C GLU A 141 -16.38 -22.08 19.39
N GLY A 142 -16.40 -23.15 20.19
CA GLY A 142 -17.07 -24.39 19.83
C GLY A 142 -16.84 -25.54 20.80
N GLU A 143 -16.72 -25.27 22.11
CA GLU A 143 -16.94 -26.31 23.13
C GLU A 143 -18.36 -26.19 23.66
N GLY A 144 -19.13 -27.30 23.59
CA GLY A 144 -20.38 -27.41 24.34
C GLY A 144 -21.54 -28.18 23.70
N GLY A 145 -21.29 -29.13 22.79
CA GLY A 145 -22.34 -30.03 22.28
C GLY A 145 -22.07 -31.48 22.68
N LEU A 146 -22.46 -31.88 23.90
CA LEU A 146 -22.49 -33.29 24.29
C LEU A 146 -23.64 -34.01 23.55
N PRO A 147 -23.41 -35.09 22.80
CA PRO A 147 -24.50 -35.95 22.35
C PRO A 147 -24.99 -36.81 23.52
N GLN A 148 -26.23 -36.60 23.96
CA GLN A 148 -26.93 -37.56 24.82
C GLN A 148 -27.35 -38.76 23.97
N ASN A 149 -26.55 -39.83 24.00
CA ASN A 149 -27.02 -41.15 23.62
C ASN A 149 -27.48 -41.91 24.87
N ALA A 150 -28.78 -42.16 24.93
CA ALA A 150 -29.38 -43.20 25.75
C ALA A 150 -28.87 -44.58 25.29
N TYR A 151 -28.61 -45.50 26.22
CA TYR A 151 -29.23 -46.84 26.28
C TYR A 151 -28.69 -47.67 27.46
N LEU A 152 -29.63 -48.35 28.15
CA LEU A 152 -29.56 -49.36 29.22
C LEU A 152 -29.52 -48.86 30.67
#